data_AF-A0A7V9GJB5-F1
#
_entry.id   AF-A0A7V9GJB5-F1
#
_cell.length_a   1.000
_cell.length_b   1.000
_cell.length_c   1.000
_cell.angle_alpha   90.00
_cell.angle_beta   90.00
_cell.angle_gamma   90.00
#
_symmetry.space_group_name_H-M   'P 1'
#
loop_
_entity.id
_entity.type
_entity.pdbx_description
1 polymer ?
#
loop_
_entity_poly.entity_id
_entity_poly.type
_entity_poly.pdbx_seq_one_letter_code
_entity_poly.pdbx_strand_id
1 'polypeptide(L)' 'MQFLSLEPFIPSGNNFEASKKLFGELGFNINWDAGDYVGFEKNGCKFILQKYDNKAFAENLMINIRV' A
#
# COMPACT_ATOMS: atom_id res chain seq x y z
N MET A 1 -0.13 -0.99 27.19
CA MET A 1 -0.82 -0.85 25.89
C MET A 1 -0.17 -1.83 24.92
N GLN A 2 -0.93 -2.60 24.15
CA GLN A 2 -0.40 -3.58 23.19
C GLN A 2 -0.66 -3.08 21.77
N PHE A 3 0.40 -2.90 20.99
CA PHE A 3 0.30 -2.58 19.57
C PHE A 3 0.20 -3.87 18.75
N LEU A 4 -0.66 -3.90 17.74
CA LEU A 4 -0.90 -5.10 16.92
C LEU A 4 -0.11 -5.07 15.60
N SER A 5 -0.08 -3.91 14.92
CA SER A 5 0.60 -3.73 13.62
C SER A 5 0.87 -2.25 13.33
N LEU A 6 1.74 -2.02 12.35
CA LEU A 6 1.88 -0.74 11.65
C LEU A 6 1.45 -0.95 10.20
N GLU A 7 0.70 0.00 9.66
CA GLU A 7 0.19 -0.05 8.28
C GLU A 7 0.54 1.29 7.61
N PRO A 8 1.67 1.37 6.90
CA PRO A 8 2.13 2.63 6.32
C PRO A 8 1.28 3.02 5.10
N PHE A 9 1.21 4.32 4.82
CA PHE A 9 0.70 4.82 3.54
C PHE A 9 1.74 4.66 2.44
N ILE A 10 1.31 4.15 1.30
CA ILE A 10 2.09 4.01 0.08
C ILE A 10 1.45 4.92 -0.99
N PRO A 11 2.19 5.89 -1.57
CA PRO A 11 1.66 6.74 -2.60
C PRO A 11 1.48 5.94 -3.89
N SER A 12 0.33 6.09 -4.55
CA SER A 12 0.09 5.46 -5.84
C SER A 12 0.80 6.12 -7.02
N GLY A 13 1.42 7.29 -6.81
CA GLY A 13 1.83 8.13 -7.93
C GLY A 13 0.63 8.59 -8.76
N ASN A 14 0.88 8.91 -10.03
CA ASN A 14 -0.11 9.50 -10.93
C ASN A 14 -1.23 8.55 -11.40
N ASN A 15 -1.14 7.23 -11.12
CA ASN A 15 -2.13 6.26 -11.59
C ASN A 15 -2.51 5.25 -10.49
N PHE A 16 -3.52 5.63 -9.72
CA PHE A 16 -4.04 4.84 -8.60
C PHE A 16 -4.50 3.43 -9.00
N GLU A 17 -5.27 3.30 -10.08
CA GLU A 17 -5.79 2.00 -10.52
C GLU A 17 -4.68 1.07 -11.01
N ALA A 18 -3.64 1.62 -11.67
CA ALA A 18 -2.48 0.83 -12.08
C ALA A 18 -1.70 0.31 -10.86
N SER A 19 -1.46 1.14 -9.84
CA SER A 19 -0.82 0.68 -8.59
C SER A 19 -1.65 -0.36 -7.86
N LYS A 20 -2.97 -0.16 -7.79
CA LYS A 20 -3.91 -1.11 -7.18
C LYS A 20 -3.84 -2.48 -7.88
N LYS A 21 -3.82 -2.49 -9.22
CA LYS A 21 -3.65 -3.71 -10.02
C LYS A 21 -2.29 -4.36 -9.78
N LEU A 22 -1.20 -3.59 -9.76
CA LEU A 22 0.15 -4.08 -9.51
C LEU A 22 0.24 -4.86 -8.19
N PHE A 23 -0.29 -4.31 -7.10
CA PHE A 23 -0.23 -4.99 -5.80
C PHE A 23 -1.10 -6.25 -5.75
N GLY A 24 -2.24 -6.25 -6.45
CA GLY A 24 -3.03 -7.45 -6.68
C GLY A 24 -2.27 -8.54 -7.44
N GLU A 25 -1.55 -8.17 -8.51
CA GLU A 25 -0.71 -9.10 -9.29
C GLU A 25 0.49 -9.65 -8.50
N LEU A 26 1.01 -8.88 -7.54
CA LEU A 26 2.01 -9.35 -6.55
C LEU A 26 1.40 -10.29 -5.49
N GLY A 27 0.09 -10.52 -5.53
CA GLY A 27 -0.64 -11.45 -4.69
C GLY A 27 -1.06 -10.89 -3.34
N PHE A 28 -1.13 -9.57 -3.18
CA PHE A 28 -1.82 -8.96 -2.04
C PHE A 28 -3.33 -8.95 -2.28
N ASN A 29 -4.09 -9.15 -1.21
CA ASN A 29 -5.54 -9.05 -1.21
C ASN A 29 -5.95 -7.65 -0.76
N ILE A 30 -7.08 -7.16 -1.30
CA ILE A 30 -7.73 -5.95 -0.79
C ILE A 30 -8.59 -6.33 0.40
N ASN A 31 -8.28 -5.78 1.58
CA ASN A 31 -9.06 -5.99 2.79
C ASN A 31 -10.25 -5.04 2.87
N TRP A 32 -10.05 -3.80 2.43
CA TRP A 32 -11.07 -2.76 2.42
C TRP A 32 -10.73 -1.71 1.36
N ASP A 33 -11.76 -1.02 0.87
CA ASP A 33 -11.67 0.00 -0.16
C ASP A 33 -12.54 1.19 0.25
N ALA A 34 -11.92 2.37 0.35
CA ALA A 34 -12.57 3.63 0.70
C ALA A 34 -12.39 4.68 -0.40
N GLY A 35 -12.28 4.25 -1.67
CA GLY A 35 -12.09 5.13 -2.82
C GLY A 35 -10.65 5.59 -2.95
N ASP A 36 -10.28 6.67 -2.27
CA ASP A 36 -8.92 7.24 -2.34
C ASP A 36 -7.90 6.49 -1.45
N TYR A 37 -8.36 5.46 -0.74
CA TYR A 37 -7.55 4.59 0.13
C TYR A 37 -7.96 3.14 -0.05
N VAL A 38 -6.97 2.25 -0.20
CA VAL A 38 -7.19 0.80 -0.31
C VAL A 38 -6.23 0.08 0.63
N GLY A 39 -6.77 -0.73 1.54
CA GLY A 39 -5.97 -1.55 2.45
C GLY A 39 -5.56 -2.86 1.78
N PHE A 40 -4.26 -3.13 1.70
CA PHE A 40 -3.69 -4.36 1.16
C PHE A 40 -3.11 -5.26 2.25
N GLU A 41 -3.22 -6.58 2.06
CA GLU A 41 -2.64 -7.59 2.97
C GLU A 41 -2.15 -8.83 2.23
N LYS A 42 -1.03 -9.38 2.71
CA LYS A 42 -0.57 -10.73 2.36
C LYS A 42 0.24 -11.31 3.52
N ASN A 43 -0.19 -12.45 4.08
CA ASN A 43 0.51 -13.16 5.17
C ASN A 43 0.88 -12.26 6.37
N GLY A 44 0.03 -11.31 6.73
CA GLY A 44 0.25 -10.34 7.80
C GLY A 44 1.06 -9.10 7.41
N CYS A 45 1.66 -9.06 6.21
CA CYS A 45 2.26 -7.84 5.66
C CYS A 45 1.16 -6.93 5.14
N LYS A 46 1.06 -5.72 5.70
CA LYS A 46 -0.04 -4.78 5.42
C LYS A 46 0.46 -3.39 5.08
N PHE A 47 -0.27 -2.71 4.22
CA PHE A 47 -0.08 -1.29 3.93
C PHE A 47 -1.36 -0.70 3.35
N ILE A 48 -1.42 0.62 3.29
CA ILE A 48 -2.55 1.36 2.73
C ILE A 48 -2.08 2.08 1.47
N LEU A 49 -2.61 1.67 0.31
CA LEU A 49 -2.42 2.42 -0.93
C LEU A 49 -3.26 3.69 -0.87
N GLN A 50 -2.63 4.85 -1.00
CA GLN A 50 -3.28 6.15 -1.01
C GLN A 50 -3.20 6.75 -2.42
N LYS A 51 -4.30 7.33 -2.89
CA LYS A 51 -4.34 8.14 -4.11
C LYS A 51 -3.59 9.45 -3.88
N TYR A 52 -2.28 9.37 -4.01
CA TYR A 52 -1.38 10.46 -3.70
C TYR A 52 -0.20 10.45 -4.66
N ASP A 53 -0.09 11.52 -5.45
CA ASP A 53 0.98 11.72 -6.43
C ASP A 53 1.97 12.75 -5.90
N ASN A 54 2.94 12.27 -5.12
CA ASN A 54 4.04 13.08 -4.62
C ASN A 54 5.37 12.38 -4.90
N LYS A 55 6.09 12.91 -5.87
CA LYS A 55 7.38 12.38 -6.32
C LYS A 55 8.40 12.28 -5.19
N ALA A 56 8.57 13.34 -4.40
CA ALA A 56 9.55 13.35 -3.31
C ALA A 56 9.26 12.26 -2.26
N PHE A 57 7.99 12.02 -1.96
CA PHE A 57 7.62 10.93 -1.07
C PHE A 57 7.87 9.55 -1.70
N ALA A 58 7.40 9.34 -2.94
CA ALA A 58 7.56 8.08 -3.64
C ALA A 58 9.04 7.68 -3.82
N GLU A 59 9.93 8.63 -4.08
CA GLU A 59 11.36 8.40 -4.26
C GLU A 59 12.12 8.14 -2.95
N ASN A 60 11.56 8.53 -1.79
CA ASN A 60 12.18 8.35 -0.48
C ASN A 60 11.53 7.26 0.39
N LEU A 61 10.41 6.68 -0.05
CA LEU A 61 9.73 5.61 0.66
C LEU A 61 10.43 4.27 0.41
N MET A 62 10.81 3.60 1.50
CA MET A 62 11.41 2.26 1.45
C MET A 62 10.49 1.26 2.14
N ILE A 63 10.11 0.19 1.43
CA ILE A 63 9.52 -1.02 2.01
C ILE A 63 10.42 -2.20 1.66
N ASN A 64 10.81 -2.99 2.66
CA ASN A 64 11.57 -4.21 2.45
C ASN A 64 10.66 -5.42 2.73
N ILE A 65 10.50 -6.29 1.74
CA ILE A 65 9.80 -7.56 1.87
C ILE A 65 10.87 -8.66 1.91
N ARG A 66 10.82 -9.51 2.93
CA ARG A 66 11.66 -10.71 3.03
C ARG A 66 10.81 -11.95 2.77
N VAL A 67 11.38 -12.90 2.04
CA VAL A 67 10.82 -14.23 1.75
C VAL A 67 11.68 -15.31 2.36
#